data_AF-A0A0A0WWW6-F1
#
_entry.id   AF-A0A0A0WWW6-F1
#
_cell.length_a   1.000
_cell.length_b   1.000
_cell.length_c   1.000
_cell.angle_alpha   90.00
_cell.angle_beta   90.00
_cell.angle_gamma   90.00
#
_symmetry.space_group_name_H-M   'P 1'
#
loop_
_entity.id
_entity.type
_entity.pdbx_description
1 polymer ?
#
loop_
_entity_poly.entity_id
_entity_poly.type
_entity_poly.pdbx_seq_one_letter_code
_entity_poly.pdbx_strand_id
1 'polypeptide(L)' 'MYSVSTSDDEPNAVYVFEVWDSEDAHQASLTLESTQNLIKRAKPLITGAERISTLNTRGGKGVLGQKNA' A
#
# COMPACT_ATOMS: atom_id res chain seq x y z
N MET A 1 -2.38 3.63 7.60
CA MET A 1 -2.29 4.82 6.72
C MET A 1 -2.19 4.33 5.28
N TYR A 2 -2.81 5.02 4.33
CA TYR A 2 -2.74 4.67 2.90
C TYR A 2 -2.59 5.95 2.08
N SER A 3 -1.58 6.01 1.23
CA SER A 3 -1.28 7.18 0.39
C SER A 3 -0.97 6.75 -1.04
N VAL A 4 -1.46 7.51 -2.01
CA VAL A 4 -1.24 7.32 -3.44
C VAL A 4 -0.70 8.62 -4.02
N SER A 5 0.40 8.54 -4.75
CA SER A 5 1.10 9.70 -5.31
C SER A 5 1.51 9.45 -6.76
N THR A 6 1.69 10.52 -7.52
CA THR A 6 2.28 10.53 -8.87
C THR A 6 3.55 11.39 -8.85
N SER A 7 4.39 11.25 -9.88
CA SER A 7 5.59 12.07 -10.06
C SER A 7 5.55 12.76 -11.42
N ASP A 8 6.04 14.00 -11.49
CA ASP A 8 6.21 14.70 -12.76
C ASP A 8 7.35 14.11 -13.59
N ASP A 9 8.37 13.50 -12.94
CA ASP A 9 9.50 12.84 -13.61
C ASP A 9 9.11 11.49 -14.23
N GLU A 10 8.10 10.83 -13.65
CA GLU A 10 7.58 9.53 -14.10
C GLU A 10 6.05 9.58 -14.23
N PRO A 11 5.50 10.23 -15.27
CA PRO A 11 4.08 10.58 -15.37
C PRO A 11 3.14 9.37 -15.50
N ASN A 12 3.68 8.18 -15.82
CA ASN A 12 2.93 6.92 -15.90
C ASN A 12 3.09 6.05 -14.64
N ALA A 13 3.89 6.49 -13.66
CA ALA A 13 4.10 5.76 -12.42
C ALA A 13 3.12 6.22 -11.32
N VAL A 14 2.71 5.25 -10.51
CA VAL A 14 1.92 5.49 -9.29
C VAL A 14 2.70 4.93 -8.10
N TYR A 15 2.88 5.75 -7.08
CA TYR A 15 3.57 5.39 -5.84
C TYR A 15 2.54 5.17 -4.75
N VAL A 16 2.51 3.97 -4.19
CA VAL A 16 1.61 3.60 -3.09
C VAL A 16 2.44 3.39 -1.84
N PHE A 17 2.06 4.06 -0.75
CA PHE A 17 2.67 3.88 0.56
C PHE A 17 1.61 3.51 1.60
N GLU A 18 1.89 2.43 2.33
CA GLU A 18 0.95 1.82 3.24
C GLU A 18 1.62 1.56 4.59
N VAL A 19 0.89 1.85 5.67
CA VAL A 19 1.27 1.48 7.03
C VAL A 19 0.18 0.59 7.58
N TRP A 20 0.57 -0.62 7.93
CA TRP A 20 -0.28 -1.69 8.43
C TRP A 20 0.00 -1.95 9.91
N ASP A 21 -1.02 -2.45 10.62
CA ASP A 21 -0.87 -2.85 12.02
C ASP A 21 0.01 -4.11 12.17
N SER A 22 -0.06 -5.02 11.20
CA SER A 22 0.81 -6.18 11.10
C SER A 22 0.89 -6.68 9.65
N GLU A 23 1.88 -7.52 9.36
CA GLU A 23 1.96 -8.21 8.06
C GLU A 23 0.74 -9.11 7.84
N ASP A 24 0.26 -9.80 8.88
CA ASP A 24 -0.95 -10.62 8.79
C ASP A 24 -2.20 -9.80 8.42
N ALA A 25 -2.35 -8.59 8.97
CA ALA A 25 -3.45 -7.71 8.61
C ALA A 25 -3.40 -7.29 7.14
N HIS A 26 -2.20 -7.02 6.61
CA HIS A 26 -2.00 -6.76 5.19
C HIS A 26 -2.37 -7.98 4.34
N GLN A 27 -1.86 -9.17 4.67
CA GLN A 27 -2.18 -10.40 3.94
C GLN A 27 -3.68 -10.72 3.98
N ALA A 28 -4.32 -10.58 5.14
CA ALA A 28 -5.76 -10.77 5.27
C ALA A 28 -6.55 -9.83 4.36
N SER A 29 -6.12 -8.56 4.24
CA SER A 29 -6.77 -7.58 3.36
C SER A 29 -6.77 -8.02 1.88
N LEU A 30 -5.74 -8.74 1.45
CA LEU A 30 -5.63 -9.26 0.09
C LEU A 30 -6.63 -10.38 -0.18
N THR A 31 -7.13 -11.08 0.85
CA THR A 31 -8.09 -12.18 0.67
C THR A 31 -9.54 -11.70 0.55
N LEU A 32 -9.82 -10.44 0.89
CA LEU A 32 -11.16 -9.86 0.79
C LEU A 32 -11.67 -9.86 -0.65
N GLU A 33 -12.94 -10.23 -0.84
CA GLU A 33 -13.55 -10.30 -2.18
C GLU A 33 -13.49 -8.96 -2.91
N SER A 34 -13.76 -7.86 -2.20
CA SER A 34 -13.67 -6.50 -2.75
C SER A 34 -12.26 -6.17 -3.25
N THR A 35 -11.22 -6.50 -2.49
CA THR A 35 -9.82 -6.32 -2.86
C THR A 35 -9.47 -7.18 -4.09
N GLN A 36 -9.84 -8.46 -4.09
CA GLN A 36 -9.61 -9.35 -5.24
C GLN A 36 -10.30 -8.86 -6.51
N ASN A 37 -11.53 -8.35 -6.41
CA ASN A 37 -12.27 -7.80 -7.54
C ASN A 37 -11.64 -6.49 -8.06
N LEU A 38 -11.05 -5.67 -7.18
CA LEU A 38 -10.28 -4.50 -7.57
C LEU A 38 -8.99 -4.90 -8.29
N ILE A 39 -8.21 -5.83 -7.72
CA ILE A 39 -6.97 -6.34 -8.33
C ILE A 39 -7.24 -6.91 -9.73
N LYS A 40 -8.30 -7.71 -9.90
CA LYS A 40 -8.68 -8.27 -11.21
C LYS A 40 -8.93 -7.19 -12.27
N ARG A 41 -9.59 -6.10 -11.90
CA ARG A 41 -9.88 -4.98 -12.82
C ARG A 41 -8.65 -4.11 -13.10
N ALA A 42 -7.79 -3.93 -12.10
CA ALA A 42 -6.61 -3.07 -12.22
C ALA A 42 -5.45 -3.76 -12.94
N LYS A 43 -5.26 -5.08 -12.76
CA LYS A 43 -4.11 -5.83 -13.29
C LYS A 43 -3.85 -5.64 -14.79
N PRO A 44 -4.87 -5.62 -15.69
CA PRO A 44 -4.64 -5.37 -17.11
C PRO A 44 -4.12 -3.96 -17.45
N LEU A 45 -4.27 -3.00 -16.54
CA LEU A 45 -3.83 -1.61 -16.71
C LEU A 45 -2.38 -1.39 -16.24
N ILE A 46 -1.81 -2.36 -15.52
CA ILE A 46 -0.50 -2.24 -14.87
C ILE A 46 0.56 -2.93 -15.74
N THR A 47 1.46 -2.14 -16.33
CA THR A 47 2.56 -2.66 -17.16
C THR A 47 3.62 -3.38 -16.32
N GLY A 48 3.78 -3.02 -15.05
CA GLY A 48 4.69 -3.65 -14.10
C GLY A 48 4.47 -3.10 -12.69
N ALA A 49 4.94 -3.84 -11.68
CA ALA A 49 4.92 -3.42 -10.28
C ALA A 49 6.21 -3.86 -9.59
N GLU A 50 6.80 -2.95 -8.83
CA GLU A 50 8.03 -3.19 -8.07
C GLU A 50 7.83 -2.74 -6.62
N ARG A 51 8.38 -3.51 -5.68
CA ARG A 51 8.44 -3.09 -4.27
C ARG A 51 9.69 -2.26 -4.02
N ILE A 52 9.51 -0.96 -3.83
CA ILE A 52 10.59 -0.01 -3.56
C ILE A 52 11.24 -0.28 -2.19
N SER A 53 10.44 -0.47 -1.13
CA SER A 53 10.96 -0.75 0.21
C SER A 53 9.91 -1.34 1.15
N THR A 54 10.38 -1.97 2.23
CA THR A 54 9.56 -2.38 3.38
C THR A 54 10.18 -1.77 4.63
N LEU A 55 9.42 -0.95 5.36
CA LEU A 55 9.91 -0.13 6.46
C LEU A 55 9.20 -0.47 7.78
N ASN A 56 9.94 -0.38 8.88
CA ASN A 56 9.41 -0.50 10.24
C ASN A 56 9.02 0.88 10.77
N THR A 57 7.77 1.28 10.58
CA THR A 57 7.27 2.59 11.00
C THR A 57 7.33 2.73 12.52
N ARG A 58 8.02 3.77 13.02
CA ARG A 58 8.14 4.05 14.47
C ARG A 58 7.22 5.15 14.97
N GLY A 59 6.67 5.96 14.07
CA GLY A 59 5.77 7.07 14.39
C GLY A 59 5.67 8.05 13.22
N GLY A 60 4.74 9.00 13.33
CA GLY A 60 4.54 10.04 12.33
C GLY A 60 3.25 10.82 12.58
N LYS A 61 3.20 12.07 12.12
CA LYS A 61 1.95 12.85 12.18
C LYS A 61 0.93 12.24 11.20
N GLY A 62 -0.26 11.92 11.68
CA GLY A 62 -1.30 11.25 10.88
C GLY A 62 -1.13 9.73 10.76
N VAL A 63 -0.05 9.17 11.31
CA VAL A 63 0.08 7.73 11.57
C VAL A 63 -0.30 7.53 13.02
N LEU A 64 -1.40 6.84 13.30
CA LEU A 64 -1.68 6.39 14.66
C LEU A 64 -0.53 5.46 15.06
N GLY A 65 0.36 5.98 15.92
CA GLY A 65 1.47 5.19 16.43
C GLY A 65 0.93 3.95 17.10
N GLN A 66 1.59 2.81 16.89
CA GLN A 66 1.31 1.63 17.70
C GLN A 66 1.59 2.00 19.14
N LYS A 67 0.52 2.24 19.91
CA LYS A 67 0.62 2.35 21.36
C LYS A 67 1.06 0.97 21.81
N ASN A 68 2.34 0.86 22.19
CA ASN A 68 2.87 -0.33 22.81
C ASN A 68 1.91 -0.77 23.92
N ALA A 69 1.40 -2.00 23.80
CA ALA A 69 0.84 -2.75 24.92
C ALA A 69 2.01 -3.35 25.71
#